data_AF-A0A934BFQ7-F1
#
_entry.id   AF-A0A934BFQ7-F1
#
_cell.length_a   1.000
_cell.length_b   1.000
_cell.length_c   1.000
_cell.angle_alpha   90.00
_cell.angle_beta   90.00
_cell.angle_gamma   90.00
#
_symmetry.space_group_name_H-M   'P 1'
#
loop_
_entity.id
_entity.type
_entity.pdbx_description
1 polymer ?
#
loop_
_entity_poly.entity_id
_entity_poly.type
_entity_poly.pdbx_seq_one_letter_code
_entity_poly.pdbx_strand_id
1 'polypeptide(L)'
;MKKTVSLIPLCFLILIVGCESFMKKDYKKPSQPDISSEETRPGNSSNEAVAPPKRSGYLASGSTVKVDTGEGDKKISILEQFEQTRAALVSSKAKTASLERELVNNKKVKTALETELEETKKQLEAAQQIVIENERLNKQLNESREPYEKKIKELTLELTKAQIEETKAKQELIGLKIEQLTEKKKLKTQDSQ
;
A
#
# COMPACT_ATOMS: atom_id res chain seq x y z
N MET A 1 34.80 -4.73 -28.24
CA MET A 1 34.67 -4.25 -26.85
C MET A 1 33.32 -4.70 -26.31
N LYS A 2 33.29 -5.70 -25.43
CA LYS A 2 32.05 -6.27 -24.86
C LYS A 2 31.71 -5.50 -23.58
N LYS A 3 30.57 -4.80 -23.54
CA LYS A 3 30.04 -4.19 -22.32
C LYS A 3 28.96 -5.09 -21.75
N THR A 4 29.32 -5.88 -20.75
CA THR A 4 28.37 -6.57 -19.87
C THR A 4 27.80 -5.54 -18.90
N VAL A 5 26.53 -5.18 -19.07
CA VAL A 5 25.80 -4.38 -18.09
C VAL A 5 25.39 -5.34 -16.98
N SER A 6 25.90 -5.08 -15.78
CA SER A 6 25.61 -5.82 -14.57
C SER A 6 24.12 -5.69 -14.24
N LEU A 7 23.40 -6.79 -14.46
CA LEU A 7 22.07 -7.02 -13.92
C LEU A 7 22.28 -7.60 -12.51
N ILE A 8 21.55 -7.07 -11.53
CA ILE A 8 21.37 -7.49 -10.12
C ILE A 8 21.94 -6.44 -9.13
N PRO A 9 21.18 -5.96 -8.11
CA PRO A 9 19.83 -6.38 -7.68
C PRO A 9 18.86 -5.21 -7.36
N LEU A 10 17.75 -5.13 -8.10
CA LEU A 10 16.51 -4.52 -7.59
C LEU A 10 15.87 -5.35 -6.46
N CYS A 11 16.30 -6.62 -6.30
CA CYS A 11 15.82 -7.56 -5.28
C CYS A 11 16.16 -7.16 -3.84
N PHE A 12 17.19 -6.33 -3.62
CA PHE A 12 17.56 -5.91 -2.25
C PHE A 12 16.63 -4.83 -1.68
N LEU A 13 15.92 -4.06 -2.52
CA LEU A 13 14.99 -3.03 -2.04
C LEU A 13 13.68 -3.60 -1.49
N ILE A 14 13.25 -4.77 -1.96
CA ILE A 14 12.00 -5.41 -1.51
C ILE A 14 12.19 -6.10 -0.14
N LEU A 15 13.40 -6.49 0.22
CA LEU A 15 13.71 -7.14 1.50
C LEU A 15 13.80 -6.18 2.69
N ILE A 16 14.06 -4.88 2.45
CA ILE A 16 14.26 -3.91 3.54
C ILE A 16 12.92 -3.34 4.06
N VAL A 17 11.86 -3.35 3.24
CA VAL A 17 10.56 -2.74 3.61
C VAL A 17 9.58 -3.75 4.23
N GLY A 18 9.85 -5.06 4.13
CA GLY A 18 8.87 -6.11 4.40
C GLY A 18 8.88 -6.80 5.76
N CYS A 19 9.75 -6.45 6.72
CA CYS A 19 9.98 -7.33 7.89
C CYS A 19 9.58 -6.80 9.29
N GLU A 20 8.97 -5.62 9.46
CA GLU A 20 8.72 -5.11 10.83
C GLU A 20 7.26 -5.03 11.31
N SER A 21 6.24 -5.32 10.50
CA SER A 21 4.86 -4.98 10.90
C SER A 21 3.97 -6.14 11.36
N PHE A 22 4.48 -7.36 11.53
CA PHE A 22 3.62 -8.52 11.81
C PHE A 22 3.97 -9.27 13.09
N MET A 23 3.84 -8.62 14.26
CA MET A 23 3.69 -9.34 15.53
C MET A 23 2.71 -8.63 16.49
N LYS A 24 1.58 -9.31 16.71
CA LYS A 24 0.71 -9.33 17.90
C LYS A 24 0.07 -8.03 18.39
N LYS A 25 -1.28 -8.04 18.36
CA LYS A 25 -2.10 -7.71 19.53
C LYS A 25 -3.53 -8.22 19.34
N ASP A 26 -3.86 -9.28 20.07
CA ASP A 26 -5.21 -9.76 20.28
C ASP A 26 -6.05 -8.69 21.00
N TYR A 27 -7.10 -8.17 20.39
CA TYR A 27 -8.13 -7.40 21.11
C TYR A 27 -9.56 -7.79 20.70
N LYS A 28 -10.14 -8.51 21.65
CA LYS A 28 -11.54 -8.69 22.04
C LYS A 28 -12.51 -7.60 21.54
N LYS A 29 -13.60 -8.08 20.94
CA LYS A 29 -14.85 -7.37 20.58
C LYS A 29 -15.43 -6.57 21.76
N PRO A 30 -15.85 -5.30 21.61
CA PRO A 30 -16.78 -4.67 22.53
C PRO A 30 -18.22 -4.84 22.04
N SER A 31 -19.05 -5.39 22.93
CA SER A 31 -20.50 -5.42 22.89
C SER A 31 -21.11 -4.01 22.95
N GLN A 32 -22.20 -3.82 22.21
CA GLN A 32 -23.11 -2.67 22.32
C GLN A 32 -23.63 -2.47 23.76
N PRO A 33 -23.93 -1.23 24.16
CA PRO A 33 -24.96 -0.97 25.14
C PRO A 33 -26.24 -0.48 24.44
N ASP A 34 -27.33 -1.21 24.68
CA ASP A 34 -28.70 -0.73 24.48
C ASP A 34 -29.00 0.38 25.50
N ILE A 35 -29.56 1.49 25.03
CA ILE A 35 -30.11 2.54 25.89
C ILE A 35 -31.63 2.50 25.72
N SER A 36 -32.32 1.98 26.73
CA SER A 36 -33.78 2.12 26.89
C SER A 36 -34.11 2.37 28.36
N SER A 37 -34.82 3.47 28.63
CA SER A 37 -35.78 3.73 29.74
C SER A 37 -35.84 5.25 29.93
N GLU A 38 -36.80 5.99 29.37
CA GLU A 38 -38.23 6.01 29.71
C GLU A 38 -38.51 6.54 31.13
N GLU A 39 -38.68 7.86 31.16
CA GLU A 39 -39.66 8.66 31.90
C GLU A 39 -40.59 7.91 32.89
N THR A 40 -40.59 8.27 34.18
CA THR A 40 -41.83 8.31 35.01
C THR A 40 -41.64 9.13 36.31
N ARG A 41 -42.47 10.16 36.50
CA ARG A 41 -42.92 10.70 37.80
C ARG A 41 -44.45 10.51 37.81
N PRO A 42 -45.11 10.09 38.90
CA PRO A 42 -45.76 11.01 39.86
C PRO A 42 -45.73 10.41 41.30
N GLY A 43 -46.24 10.99 42.39
CA GLY A 43 -47.15 12.09 42.66
C GLY A 43 -47.33 12.28 44.18
N ASN A 44 -48.22 13.21 44.51
CA ASN A 44 -48.46 13.88 45.79
C ASN A 44 -48.79 13.04 47.03
N SER A 45 -48.59 13.64 48.21
CA SER A 45 -49.47 13.46 49.37
C SER A 45 -49.43 14.70 50.28
N SER A 46 -50.63 15.19 50.61
CA SER A 46 -50.99 16.38 51.39
C SER A 46 -50.91 16.16 52.90
N ASN A 47 -50.75 17.23 53.69
CA ASN A 47 -51.69 17.58 54.78
C ASN A 47 -51.34 18.94 55.42
N GLU A 48 -52.39 19.62 55.82
CA GLU A 48 -52.53 21.04 56.15
C GLU A 48 -52.59 21.26 57.67
N ALA A 49 -52.03 22.36 58.19
CA ALA A 49 -52.44 22.98 59.44
C ALA A 49 -51.96 24.44 59.49
N VAL A 50 -52.92 25.36 59.59
CA VAL A 50 -52.74 26.83 59.56
C VAL A 50 -52.55 27.40 60.97
N ALA A 51 -51.66 28.38 61.14
CA ALA A 51 -51.80 29.44 62.15
C ALA A 51 -51.12 30.76 61.71
N PRO A 52 -51.79 31.92 61.74
CA PRO A 52 -51.14 33.25 61.67
C PRO A 52 -51.36 34.04 62.99
N PRO A 53 -50.75 35.23 63.21
CA PRO A 53 -49.51 35.80 62.65
C PRO A 53 -48.56 36.34 63.75
N LYS A 54 -47.27 36.60 63.46
CA LYS A 54 -46.46 37.56 64.22
C LYS A 54 -45.66 38.47 63.28
N ARG A 55 -45.97 39.77 63.35
CA ARG A 55 -45.30 40.87 62.64
C ARG A 55 -43.79 40.89 62.95
N SER A 56 -42.93 41.01 61.95
CA SER A 56 -41.61 41.65 62.10
C SER A 56 -40.95 41.94 60.74
N GLY A 57 -40.75 43.23 60.46
CA GLY A 57 -39.63 43.84 59.70
C GLY A 57 -39.29 43.37 58.27
N TYR A 58 -39.18 44.35 57.36
CA TYR A 58 -38.68 44.23 55.96
C TYR A 58 -37.24 43.68 55.79
N LEU A 59 -36.59 43.23 56.86
CA LEU A 59 -35.28 42.55 56.81
C LEU A 59 -35.39 41.02 56.98
N ALA A 60 -36.56 40.49 57.32
CA ALA A 60 -36.72 39.06 57.64
C ALA A 60 -36.71 38.13 56.41
N SER A 61 -36.84 38.68 55.19
CA SER A 61 -36.90 37.90 53.93
C SER A 61 -35.66 38.05 53.05
N GLY A 62 -34.51 38.44 53.62
CA GLY A 62 -33.24 38.22 52.94
C GLY A 62 -32.97 36.72 52.87
N SER A 63 -32.79 36.17 51.67
CA SER A 63 -32.34 34.80 51.47
C SER A 63 -30.95 34.65 52.09
N THR A 64 -30.92 34.29 53.37
CA THR A 64 -29.70 33.97 54.08
C THR A 64 -29.41 32.53 53.69
N VAL A 65 -28.48 32.34 52.75
CA VAL A 65 -28.00 31.01 52.38
C VAL A 65 -27.38 30.40 53.65
N LYS A 66 -28.11 29.50 54.30
CA LYS A 66 -27.57 28.69 55.39
C LYS A 66 -26.52 27.77 54.79
N VAL A 67 -25.26 28.12 54.99
CA VAL A 67 -24.14 27.26 54.65
C VAL A 67 -24.05 26.20 55.75
N ASP A 68 -24.52 25.01 55.42
CA ASP A 68 -24.47 23.85 56.30
C ASP A 68 -23.03 23.32 56.32
N THR A 69 -22.17 23.89 57.18
CA THR A 69 -20.87 23.27 57.54
C THR A 69 -21.14 22.08 58.44
N GLY A 70 -21.81 21.06 57.91
CA GLY A 70 -22.21 19.93 58.73
C GLY A 70 -20.99 19.21 59.31
N GLU A 71 -21.15 18.71 60.52
CA GLU A 71 -20.19 17.87 61.25
C GLU A 71 -19.83 16.59 60.47
N GLY A 72 -18.56 16.15 60.58
CA GLY A 72 -18.08 14.83 60.14
C GLY A 72 -16.86 14.84 59.21
N ASP A 73 -15.67 14.73 59.80
CA ASP A 73 -14.32 14.22 59.41
C ASP A 73 -13.83 14.09 57.94
N LYS A 74 -14.60 14.44 56.91
CA LYS A 74 -14.14 14.54 55.50
C LYS A 74 -14.85 15.67 54.74
N LYS A 75 -15.15 16.79 55.39
CA LYS A 75 -15.75 17.95 54.70
C LYS A 75 -14.71 19.00 54.37
N ILE A 76 -14.26 18.93 53.13
CA ILE A 76 -13.55 20.02 52.47
C ILE A 76 -14.44 21.26 52.54
N SER A 77 -13.94 22.39 53.03
CA SER A 77 -14.67 23.65 53.11
C SER A 77 -15.21 24.03 51.71
N ILE A 78 -16.39 24.64 51.61
CA ILE A 78 -16.99 25.06 50.32
C ILE A 78 -16.01 25.92 49.52
N LEU A 79 -15.20 26.74 50.19
CA LEU A 79 -14.16 27.54 49.56
C LEU A 79 -13.08 26.67 48.90
N GLU A 80 -12.68 25.57 49.55
CA GLU A 80 -11.69 24.65 49.03
C GLU A 80 -12.24 23.81 47.87
N GLN A 81 -13.52 23.41 47.91
CA GLN A 81 -14.20 22.80 46.76
C GLN A 81 -14.30 23.76 45.57
N PHE A 82 -14.57 25.03 45.83
CA PHE A 82 -14.59 26.08 44.80
C PHE A 82 -13.21 26.25 44.16
N GLU A 83 -12.14 26.33 44.95
CA GLU A 83 -10.77 26.43 44.43
C GLU A 83 -10.35 25.17 43.66
N GLN A 84 -10.71 23.97 44.13
CA GLN A 84 -10.48 22.72 43.39
C GLN A 84 -11.21 22.71 42.04
N THR A 85 -12.47 23.14 42.01
CA THR A 85 -13.28 23.21 40.78
C THR A 85 -12.73 24.26 39.81
N ARG A 86 -12.25 25.40 40.34
CA ARG A 86 -11.59 26.45 39.57
C ARG A 86 -10.28 25.93 38.95
N ALA A 87 -9.44 25.25 39.72
CA ALA A 87 -8.21 24.64 39.23
C ALA A 87 -8.50 23.56 38.16
N ALA A 88 -9.52 22.73 38.38
CA ALA A 88 -9.97 21.73 37.41
C ALA A 88 -10.48 22.37 36.11
N LEU A 89 -11.21 23.49 36.20
CA LEU A 89 -11.68 24.24 35.03
C LEU A 89 -10.51 24.83 34.22
N VAL A 90 -9.52 25.42 34.89
CA VAL A 90 -8.32 25.95 34.24
C VAL A 90 -7.55 24.83 33.54
N SER A 91 -7.34 23.70 34.21
CA SER A 91 -6.70 22.51 33.64
C SER A 91 -7.47 21.96 32.43
N SER A 92 -8.79 21.87 32.54
CA SER A 92 -9.66 21.42 31.44
C SER A 92 -9.56 22.35 30.23
N LYS A 93 -9.62 23.67 30.43
CA LYS A 93 -9.45 24.65 29.35
C LYS A 93 -8.09 24.52 28.65
N ALA A 94 -7.02 24.31 29.42
CA ALA A 94 -5.68 24.09 28.87
C ALA A 94 -5.60 22.80 28.03
N LYS A 95 -6.23 21.71 28.50
CA LYS A 95 -6.32 20.43 27.76
C LYS A 95 -7.10 20.60 26.46
N THR A 96 -8.27 21.26 26.49
CA THR A 96 -9.07 21.53 25.29
C THR A 96 -8.28 22.33 24.27
N ALA A 97 -7.56 23.37 24.69
CA ALA A 97 -6.71 24.16 23.80
C ALA A 97 -5.52 23.37 23.20
N SER A 98 -5.03 22.33 23.90
CA SER A 98 -4.03 21.40 23.34
C SER A 98 -4.65 20.50 22.28
N LEU A 99 -5.77 19.86 22.62
CA LEU A 99 -6.48 18.96 21.70
C LEU A 99 -6.94 19.68 20.43
N GLU A 100 -7.34 20.93 20.53
CA GLU A 100 -7.73 21.74 19.37
C GLU A 100 -6.54 22.00 18.43
N ARG A 101 -5.35 22.28 18.99
CA ARG A 101 -4.11 22.40 18.21
C ARG A 101 -3.72 21.08 17.54
N GLU A 102 -3.80 19.98 18.27
CA GLU A 102 -3.56 18.64 17.74
C GLU A 102 -4.54 18.28 16.63
N LEU A 103 -5.82 18.62 16.78
CA LEU A 103 -6.85 18.39 15.77
C LEU A 103 -6.56 19.18 14.49
N VAL A 104 -6.16 20.45 14.60
CA VAL A 104 -5.77 21.26 13.45
C VAL A 104 -4.54 20.65 12.76
N ASN A 105 -3.55 20.20 13.53
CA ASN A 105 -2.36 19.56 12.95
C ASN A 105 -2.72 18.24 12.23
N ASN A 106 -3.52 17.39 12.87
CA ASN A 106 -3.99 16.13 12.27
C ASN A 106 -4.79 16.37 10.99
N LYS A 107 -5.62 17.42 10.95
CA LYS A 107 -6.33 17.80 9.71
C LYS A 107 -5.36 18.17 8.60
N LYS A 108 -4.30 18.93 8.89
CA LYS A 108 -3.27 19.28 7.89
C LYS A 108 -2.51 18.05 7.38
N VAL A 109 -2.11 17.16 8.29
CA VAL A 109 -1.44 15.90 7.93
C VAL A 109 -2.36 15.03 7.08
N LYS A 110 -3.64 14.90 7.46
CA LYS A 110 -4.63 14.17 6.68
C LYS A 110 -4.74 14.71 5.25
N THR A 111 -4.88 16.03 5.09
CA THR A 111 -4.98 16.62 3.74
C THR A 111 -3.73 16.39 2.92
N ALA A 112 -2.54 16.46 3.53
CA ALA A 112 -1.28 16.19 2.83
C ALA A 112 -1.18 14.73 2.36
N LEU A 113 -1.57 13.78 3.22
CA LEU A 113 -1.61 12.36 2.87
C LEU A 113 -2.64 12.05 1.80
N GLU A 114 -3.82 12.69 1.83
CA GLU A 114 -4.83 12.54 0.78
C GLU A 114 -4.32 13.05 -0.57
N THR A 115 -3.58 14.17 -0.59
CA THR A 115 -2.97 14.69 -1.82
C THR A 115 -1.87 13.78 -2.36
N GLU A 116 -1.00 13.26 -1.50
CA GLU A 116 0.09 12.36 -1.88
C GLU A 116 -0.45 11.01 -2.39
N LEU A 117 -1.52 10.50 -1.77
CA LEU A 117 -2.20 9.28 -2.21
C LEU A 117 -2.81 9.46 -3.60
N GLU A 118 -3.42 10.61 -3.88
CA GLU A 118 -3.98 10.91 -5.20
C GLU A 118 -2.90 11.05 -6.27
N GLU A 119 -1.76 11.68 -5.94
CA GLU A 119 -0.62 11.73 -6.84
C GLU A 119 -0.04 10.34 -7.14
N THR A 120 0.11 9.51 -6.10
CA THR A 120 0.60 8.14 -6.22
C THR A 120 -0.32 7.29 -7.11
N LYS A 121 -1.64 7.45 -6.99
CA LYS A 121 -2.60 6.78 -7.88
C LYS A 121 -2.41 7.17 -9.34
N LYS A 122 -2.25 8.46 -9.63
CA LYS A 122 -1.99 8.94 -11.00
C LYS A 122 -0.70 8.39 -11.57
N GLN A 123 0.36 8.35 -10.76
CA GLN A 123 1.64 7.74 -11.16
C GLN A 123 1.50 6.25 -11.45
N LEU A 124 0.72 5.52 -10.64
CA LEU A 124 0.44 4.11 -10.85
C LEU A 124 -0.34 3.86 -12.15
N GLU A 125 -1.38 4.66 -12.43
CA GLU A 125 -2.15 4.57 -13.67
C GLU A 125 -1.26 4.83 -14.91
N ALA A 126 -0.40 5.85 -14.85
CA ALA A 126 0.56 6.13 -15.91
C ALA A 126 1.55 4.97 -16.12
N ALA A 127 2.07 4.39 -15.03
CA ALA A 127 2.95 3.24 -15.09
C ALA A 127 2.26 2.01 -15.71
N GLN A 128 0.99 1.76 -15.36
CA GLN A 128 0.20 0.68 -15.96
C GLN A 128 0.03 0.87 -17.48
N GLN A 129 -0.25 2.09 -17.93
CA GLN A 129 -0.33 2.39 -19.36
C GLN A 129 0.99 2.11 -20.09
N ILE A 130 2.12 2.46 -19.48
CA ILE A 130 3.45 2.20 -20.04
C ILE A 130 3.72 0.69 -20.15
N VAL A 131 3.31 -0.10 -19.14
CA VAL A 131 3.47 -1.56 -19.18
C VAL A 131 2.65 -2.17 -20.32
N ILE A 132 1.38 -1.79 -20.44
CA ILE A 132 0.49 -2.26 -21.52
C ILE A 132 1.07 -1.92 -22.90
N GLU A 133 1.58 -0.71 -23.07
CA GLU A 133 2.19 -0.29 -24.34
C GLU A 133 3.48 -1.05 -24.65
N ASN A 134 4.33 -1.31 -23.65
CA ASN A 134 5.52 -2.14 -23.84
C ASN A 134 5.18 -3.58 -24.21
N GLU A 135 4.15 -4.16 -23.60
CA GLU A 135 3.66 -5.50 -23.98
C GLU A 135 3.16 -5.52 -25.42
N ARG A 136 2.40 -4.48 -25.82
CA ARG A 136 1.93 -4.31 -27.20
C ARG A 136 3.10 -4.23 -28.19
N LEU A 137 4.10 -3.40 -27.89
CA LEU A 137 5.30 -3.24 -28.74
C LEU A 137 6.13 -4.53 -28.80
N ASN A 138 6.30 -5.24 -27.68
CA ASN A 138 6.99 -6.54 -27.67
C ASN A 138 6.27 -7.58 -28.52
N LYS A 139 4.94 -7.61 -28.48
CA LYS A 139 4.15 -8.51 -29.33
C LYS A 139 4.38 -8.19 -30.81
N GLN A 140 4.31 -6.90 -31.19
CA GLN A 140 4.58 -6.48 -32.57
C GLN A 140 6.00 -6.79 -33.03
N LEU A 141 6.99 -6.62 -32.15
CA LEU A 141 8.38 -6.96 -32.44
C LEU A 141 8.54 -8.47 -32.68
N ASN A 142 7.91 -9.29 -31.85
CA ASN A 142 7.96 -10.75 -32.00
C ASN A 142 7.25 -11.21 -33.29
N GLU A 143 6.06 -10.68 -33.56
CA GLU A 143 5.31 -10.95 -34.81
C GLU A 143 6.11 -10.53 -36.05
N SER A 144 6.87 -9.44 -35.98
CA SER A 144 7.75 -9.01 -37.07
C SER A 144 8.99 -9.88 -37.19
N ARG A 145 9.59 -10.32 -36.08
CA ARG A 145 10.84 -11.10 -36.05
C ARG A 145 10.66 -12.55 -36.50
N GLU A 146 9.57 -13.19 -36.10
CA GLU A 146 9.27 -14.60 -36.40
C GLU A 146 9.40 -14.98 -37.89
N PRO A 147 8.83 -14.24 -38.86
CA PRO A 147 8.97 -14.58 -40.28
C PRO A 147 10.41 -14.46 -40.77
N TYR A 148 11.18 -13.48 -40.30
CA TYR A 148 12.60 -13.36 -40.65
C TYR A 148 13.42 -14.51 -40.10
N GLU A 149 13.20 -14.92 -38.84
CA GLU A 149 13.88 -16.08 -38.27
C GLU A 149 13.54 -17.37 -39.01
N LYS A 150 12.27 -17.54 -39.39
CA LYS A 150 11.84 -18.69 -40.20
C LYS A 150 12.54 -18.68 -41.56
N LYS A 151 12.61 -17.51 -42.22
CA LYS A 151 13.27 -17.39 -43.52
C LYS A 151 14.78 -17.63 -43.45
N ILE A 152 15.43 -17.13 -42.40
CA ILE A 152 16.86 -17.40 -42.16
C ILE A 152 17.10 -18.91 -41.99
N LYS A 153 16.28 -19.61 -41.21
CA LYS A 153 16.39 -21.07 -41.05
C LYS A 153 16.20 -21.82 -42.37
N GLU A 154 15.20 -21.44 -43.15
CA GLU A 154 14.92 -22.03 -44.46
C GLU A 154 16.11 -21.83 -45.42
N LEU A 155 16.59 -20.60 -45.58
CA LEU A 155 17.72 -20.27 -46.45
C LEU A 155 19.01 -20.97 -46.00
N THR A 156 19.24 -21.09 -44.68
CA THR A 156 20.40 -21.80 -44.14
C THR A 156 20.36 -23.28 -44.52
N LEU A 157 19.18 -23.90 -44.46
CA LEU A 157 18.98 -25.30 -44.84
C LEU A 157 19.17 -25.50 -46.35
N GLU A 158 18.64 -24.60 -47.17
CA GLU A 158 18.81 -24.63 -48.63
C GLU A 158 20.28 -24.45 -49.04
N LEU A 159 20.98 -23.49 -48.44
CA LEU A 159 22.42 -23.29 -48.65
C LEU A 159 23.22 -24.54 -48.29
N THR A 160 22.90 -25.16 -47.15
CA THR A 160 23.59 -26.39 -46.70
C THR A 160 23.36 -27.53 -47.69
N LYS A 161 22.14 -27.69 -48.20
CA LYS A 161 21.84 -28.69 -49.24
C LYS A 161 22.62 -28.43 -50.52
N ALA A 162 22.65 -27.20 -51.00
CA ALA A 162 23.40 -26.82 -52.20
C ALA A 162 24.90 -27.08 -52.03
N GLN A 163 25.47 -26.79 -50.86
CA GLN A 163 26.89 -27.10 -50.56
C GLN A 163 27.17 -28.62 -50.53
N ILE A 164 26.25 -29.42 -50.01
CA ILE A 164 26.37 -30.89 -50.03
C ILE A 164 26.33 -31.41 -51.47
N GLU A 165 25.39 -30.92 -52.28
CA GLU A 165 25.26 -31.31 -53.68
C GLU A 165 26.47 -30.90 -54.52
N GLU A 166 26.98 -29.68 -54.32
CA GLU A 166 28.23 -29.22 -54.95
C GLU A 166 29.41 -30.12 -54.55
N THR A 167 29.51 -30.49 -53.27
CA THR A 167 30.57 -31.38 -52.77
C THR A 167 30.45 -32.77 -53.39
N LYS A 168 29.22 -33.29 -53.53
CA LYS A 168 28.96 -34.58 -54.17
C LYS A 168 29.37 -34.56 -55.65
N ALA A 169 29.00 -33.52 -56.39
CA ALA A 169 29.40 -33.35 -57.79
C ALA A 169 30.93 -33.26 -57.94
N LYS A 170 31.61 -32.55 -57.02
CA LYS A 170 33.07 -32.49 -56.98
C LYS A 170 33.70 -33.86 -56.71
N GLN A 171 33.14 -34.65 -55.79
CA GLN A 171 33.60 -36.01 -55.51
C GLN A 171 33.43 -36.95 -56.71
N GLU A 172 32.29 -36.88 -57.39
CA GLU A 172 32.03 -37.67 -58.60
C GLU A 172 33.00 -37.31 -59.74
N LEU A 173 33.25 -36.01 -59.95
CA LEU A 173 34.23 -35.53 -60.93
C LEU A 173 35.65 -36.03 -60.63
N ILE A 174 36.05 -36.05 -59.34
CA ILE A 174 37.34 -36.60 -58.92
C ILE A 174 37.39 -38.11 -59.24
N GLY A 175 36.33 -38.85 -58.94
CA GLY A 175 36.22 -40.28 -59.28
C GLY A 175 36.43 -40.55 -60.77
N LEU A 176 35.70 -39.84 -61.63
CA LEU A 176 35.85 -39.93 -63.09
C LEU A 176 37.27 -39.56 -63.55
N LYS A 177 37.88 -38.54 -62.93
CA LYS A 177 39.24 -38.14 -63.28
C LYS A 177 40.27 -39.22 -62.95
N ILE A 178 40.12 -39.88 -61.80
CA ILE A 178 40.96 -41.01 -61.39
C ILE A 178 40.80 -42.15 -62.40
N GLU A 179 39.56 -42.51 -62.74
CA GLU A 179 39.26 -43.60 -63.69
C GLU A 179 39.91 -43.34 -65.06
N GLN A 180 39.71 -42.16 -65.64
CA GLN A 180 40.36 -41.76 -66.91
C GLN A 180 41.89 -41.85 -66.87
N LEU A 181 42.51 -41.46 -65.75
CA LEU A 181 43.96 -41.55 -65.60
C LEU A 181 44.44 -43.00 -65.51
N THR A 182 43.68 -43.87 -64.82
CA THR A 182 43.99 -45.30 -64.73
C THR A 182 43.86 -46.01 -66.07
N GLU A 183 42.81 -45.73 -66.83
CA GLU A 183 42.61 -46.29 -68.18
C GLU A 183 43.70 -45.82 -69.16
N LYS A 184 44.01 -44.52 -69.19
CA LYS A 184 45.12 -43.99 -70.01
C LYS A 184 46.45 -44.65 -69.68
N LYS A 185 46.70 -44.95 -68.40
CA LYS A 185 47.92 -45.65 -67.97
C LYS A 185 47.92 -47.10 -68.48
N LYS A 186 46.80 -47.81 -68.42
CA LYS A 186 46.67 -49.18 -68.96
C LYS A 186 46.93 -49.21 -70.46
N LEU A 187 46.29 -48.33 -71.23
CA LEU A 187 46.46 -48.22 -72.69
C LEU A 187 47.92 -47.94 -73.08
N LYS A 188 48.58 -46.98 -72.42
CA LYS A 188 50.02 -46.72 -72.65
C LYS A 188 50.93 -47.92 -72.35
N THR A 189 50.53 -48.79 -71.43
CA THR A 189 51.31 -49.98 -71.07
C THR A 189 51.12 -51.09 -72.10
N GLN A 190 49.94 -51.19 -72.73
CA GLN A 190 49.68 -52.11 -73.85
C GLN A 190 50.36 -51.69 -75.16
N ASP A 191 50.43 -50.38 -75.46
CA ASP A 191 51.12 -49.89 -76.66
C ASP A 191 52.66 -49.95 -76.58
N SER A 192 53.21 -50.31 -75.41
CA SER A 192 54.66 -50.43 -75.16
C SER A 192 55.16 -51.88 -75.10
N GLN A 193 54.31 -52.87 -75.39
CA GLN A 193 54.66 -54.29 -75.57
C GLN A 193 54.61 -54.66 -77.06
#